data_AF-A0A6G0X0J0-F1
#
_entry.id   AF-A0A6G0X0J0-F1
#
_cell.length_a   1.000
_cell.length_b   1.000
_cell.length_c   1.000
_cell.angle_alpha   90.00
_cell.angle_beta   90.00
_cell.angle_gamma   90.00
#
_symmetry.space_group_name_H-M   'P 1'
#
loop_
_entity.id
_entity.type
_entity.pdbx_description
1 polymer ?
#
loop_
_entity_poly.entity_id
_entity_poly.type
_entity_poly.pdbx_seq_one_letter_code
_entity_poly.pdbx_strand_id
1 'polypeptide(L)'
;MTNLNQRQKPKCKCQTHRPNPPSNTPREYYLRSLYIPLLDNVTADLNKRFTNKKNKTFMTLMTLIPTYLKDFNSDVIEKLIEVIIVEFEYLNIHKDVLRAELELWKSR
;
A
#
# COMPACT_ATOMS: atom_id res chain seq x y z
N MET A 1 20.80 53.10 6.93
CA MET A 1 19.54 52.61 7.53
C MET A 1 18.80 51.81 6.47
N THR A 2 18.77 50.50 6.63
CA THR A 2 18.40 49.50 5.62
C THR A 2 16.88 49.41 5.49
N ASN A 3 16.35 49.66 4.29
CA ASN A 3 14.95 49.44 3.97
C ASN A 3 14.64 47.93 4.07
N LEU A 4 13.89 47.54 5.10
CA LEU A 4 13.35 46.19 5.24
C LEU A 4 12.25 46.00 4.19
N ASN A 5 12.62 45.34 3.09
CA ASN A 5 11.70 44.81 2.10
C ASN A 5 10.55 44.06 2.80
N GLN A 6 9.35 44.65 2.77
CA GLN A 6 8.11 43.95 3.08
C GLN A 6 7.98 42.81 2.06
N ARG A 7 8.31 41.58 2.49
CA ARG A 7 8.02 40.39 1.70
C ARG A 7 6.50 40.28 1.57
N GLN A 8 5.94 40.78 0.46
CA GLN A 8 4.56 40.52 0.11
C GLN A 8 4.40 39.01 -0.02
N LYS A 9 3.56 38.44 0.86
CA LYS A 9 3.14 37.04 0.74
C LYS A 9 2.49 36.89 -0.65
N PRO A 10 2.84 35.88 -1.46
CA PRO A 10 2.16 35.67 -2.73
C PRO A 10 0.66 35.55 -2.44
N LYS A 11 -0.15 36.41 -3.05
CA LYS A 11 -1.61 36.30 -3.03
C LYS A 11 -1.98 35.05 -3.82
N CYS A 12 -1.94 33.88 -3.18
CA CYS A 12 -2.66 32.71 -3.69
C CYS A 12 -4.10 33.18 -3.90
N LYS A 13 -4.62 33.08 -5.14
CA LYS A 13 -6.01 33.40 -5.42
C LYS A 13 -6.85 32.49 -4.52
N CYS A 14 -7.43 33.04 -3.46
CA CYS A 14 -8.31 32.29 -2.58
C CYS A 14 -9.43 31.70 -3.43
N GLN A 15 -9.82 30.46 -3.16
CA GLN A 15 -10.97 29.86 -3.82
C GLN A 15 -12.23 30.63 -3.38
N THR A 16 -12.69 31.58 -4.20
CA THR A 16 -13.81 32.47 -3.86
C THR A 16 -15.18 31.86 -4.11
N HIS A 17 -15.25 30.76 -4.86
CA HIS A 17 -16.52 30.22 -5.37
C HIS A 17 -16.85 28.78 -4.91
N ARG A 18 -16.06 28.19 -4.01
CA ARG A 18 -16.40 26.86 -3.46
C ARG A 18 -17.13 27.03 -2.13
N PRO A 19 -18.40 26.59 -2.00
CA PRO A 19 -19.06 26.58 -0.72
C PRO A 19 -18.30 25.64 0.22
N ASN A 20 -18.17 26.07 1.47
CA ASN A 20 -17.64 25.23 2.53
C ASN A 20 -18.50 23.97 2.69
N PRO A 21 -17.92 22.81 3.06
CA PRO A 21 -18.70 21.63 3.40
C PRO A 21 -19.74 22.00 4.49
N PRO A 22 -21.00 21.54 4.37
CA PRO A 22 -22.01 21.82 5.38
C PRO A 22 -21.53 21.28 6.73
N SER A 23 -21.74 22.03 7.81
CA SER A 23 -21.33 21.62 9.15
C SER A 23 -22.18 22.32 10.20
N ASN A 24 -22.66 21.57 11.18
CA ASN A 24 -23.44 22.12 12.29
C ASN A 24 -22.54 22.56 13.46
N THR A 25 -21.29 22.07 13.50
CA THR A 25 -20.30 22.44 14.52
C THR A 25 -18.92 22.72 13.91
N PRO A 26 -18.06 23.53 14.56
CA PRO A 26 -16.68 23.74 14.12
C PRO A 26 -15.90 22.44 13.99
N ARG A 27 -16.16 21.47 14.86
CA ARG A 27 -15.55 20.15 14.80
C ARG A 27 -15.89 19.42 13.50
N GLU A 28 -17.16 19.38 13.11
CA GLU A 28 -17.59 18.77 11.85
C GLU A 28 -16.97 19.46 10.64
N TYR A 29 -16.85 20.79 10.69
CA TYR A 29 -16.21 21.57 9.64
C TYR A 29 -14.76 21.11 9.42
N TYR A 30 -13.94 21.07 10.48
CA TYR A 30 -12.53 20.67 10.39
C TYR A 30 -12.34 19.20 10.03
N LEU A 31 -13.24 18.32 10.49
CA LEU A 31 -13.21 16.92 10.09
C LEU A 31 -13.42 16.76 8.58
N ARG A 32 -14.43 17.43 8.02
CA ARG A 32 -14.77 17.32 6.59
C ARG A 32 -13.81 18.06 5.67
N SER A 33 -13.31 19.22 6.10
CA SER A 33 -12.45 20.06 5.26
C SER A 33 -10.98 19.67 5.29
N LEU A 34 -10.49 19.08 6.39
CA LEU A 34 -9.06 18.79 6.57
C LEU A 34 -8.80 17.33 6.91
N TYR A 35 -9.42 16.82 7.98
CA TYR A 35 -9.02 15.54 8.56
C TYR A 35 -9.31 14.36 7.64
N ILE A 36 -10.54 14.26 7.12
CA ILE A 36 -10.94 13.19 6.19
C ILE A 36 -10.10 13.24 4.91
N PRO A 37 -9.98 14.38 4.20
CA PRO A 37 -9.11 14.46 3.02
C PRO A 37 -7.65 14.09 3.29
N LEU A 38 -7.11 14.47 4.46
CA LEU A 38 -5.75 14.11 4.84
C LEU A 38 -5.61 12.59 5.01
N LEU A 39 -6.53 11.95 5.75
CA LEU A 39 -6.51 10.50 5.94
C LEU A 39 -6.69 9.74 4.61
N ASP A 40 -7.58 10.23 3.74
CA ASP A 40 -7.78 9.64 2.42
C ASP A 40 -6.48 9.71 1.60
N ASN A 41 -5.79 10.85 1.61
CA ASN A 41 -4.52 11.02 0.90
C ASN A 41 -3.40 10.14 1.46
N VAL A 42 -3.27 10.06 2.80
CA VAL A 42 -2.28 9.18 3.45
C VAL A 42 -2.57 7.72 3.09
N THR A 43 -3.83 7.32 3.15
CA THR A 43 -4.25 5.95 2.79
C THR A 43 -3.97 5.66 1.32
N ALA A 44 -4.27 6.60 0.42
CA ALA A 44 -3.98 6.47 -1.00
C ALA A 44 -2.48 6.33 -1.27
N ASP A 45 -1.63 7.11 -0.58
CA ASP A 45 -0.17 7.02 -0.75
C ASP A 45 0.38 5.70 -0.22
N LEU A 46 -0.06 5.26 0.96
CA LEU A 46 0.30 3.94 1.51
C LEU A 46 -0.10 2.82 0.56
N ASN A 47 -1.33 2.84 0.05
CA ASN A 47 -1.79 1.86 -0.91
C ASN A 47 -0.93 1.88 -2.18
N LYS A 48 -0.70 3.07 -2.76
CA LYS A 48 0.15 3.20 -3.96
C LYS A 48 1.55 2.62 -3.74
N ARG A 49 2.15 2.85 -2.57
CA ARG A 49 3.48 2.36 -2.24
C ARG A 49 3.48 0.86 -1.99
N PHE A 50 2.60 0.33 -1.14
CA PHE A 50 2.66 -1.07 -0.70
C PHE A 50 1.92 -2.06 -1.60
N THR A 51 0.97 -1.61 -2.41
CA THR A 51 0.24 -2.49 -3.35
C THR A 51 0.84 -2.54 -4.75
N ASN A 52 1.97 -1.85 -4.98
CA ASN A 52 2.73 -1.98 -6.22
C ASN A 52 3.19 -3.43 -6.43
N LYS A 53 3.23 -3.88 -7.69
CA LYS A 53 3.62 -5.23 -8.12
C LYS A 53 4.89 -5.72 -7.41
N LYS A 54 5.96 -4.92 -7.40
CA LYS A 54 7.24 -5.28 -6.74
C LYS A 54 7.08 -5.62 -5.25
N ASN A 55 6.26 -4.85 -4.55
CA ASN A 55 6.05 -5.05 -3.12
C ASN A 55 5.12 -6.24 -2.86
N LYS A 56 4.13 -6.48 -3.74
CA LYS A 56 3.34 -7.71 -3.70
C LYS A 56 4.22 -8.96 -3.87
N THR A 57 5.14 -8.95 -4.84
CA THR A 57 6.10 -10.04 -5.04
C THR A 57 6.96 -10.27 -3.79
N PHE A 58 7.44 -9.21 -3.15
CA PHE A 58 8.18 -9.32 -1.88
C PHE A 58 7.34 -9.94 -0.76
N MET A 59 6.08 -9.51 -0.60
CA MET A 59 5.17 -10.11 0.38
C MET A 59 4.92 -11.60 0.10
N THR A 60 4.77 -11.98 -1.17
CA THR A 60 4.65 -13.39 -1.58
C THR A 60 5.89 -14.18 -1.15
N LEU A 61 7.11 -13.67 -1.41
CA LEU A 61 8.33 -14.34 -0.97
C LEU A 61 8.42 -14.47 0.56
N MET A 62 7.94 -13.47 1.30
CA MET A 62 7.94 -13.51 2.76
C MET A 62 7.07 -14.65 3.31
N THR A 63 6.04 -15.09 2.57
CA THR A 63 5.22 -16.25 2.96
C THR A 63 5.94 -17.59 2.86
N LEU A 64 7.07 -17.66 2.14
CA LEU A 64 7.90 -18.87 2.05
C LEU A 64 8.70 -19.16 3.32
N ILE A 65 8.71 -18.24 4.29
CA ILE A 65 9.37 -18.49 5.56
C ILE A 65 8.64 -19.64 6.28
N PRO A 66 9.34 -20.70 6.71
CA PRO A 66 8.72 -21.92 7.25
C PRO A 66 7.72 -21.69 8.39
N THR A 67 7.94 -20.66 9.22
CA THR A 67 7.04 -20.28 10.31
C THR A 67 5.63 -19.92 9.84
N TYR A 68 5.49 -19.34 8.65
CA TYR A 68 4.19 -19.00 8.07
C TYR A 68 3.61 -20.15 7.27
N LEU A 69 4.47 -20.98 6.66
CA LEU A 69 4.07 -22.08 5.80
C LEU A 69 3.33 -23.20 6.55
N LYS A 70 3.62 -23.40 7.84
CA LYS A 70 3.00 -24.44 8.67
C LYS A 70 1.47 -24.35 8.72
N ASP A 71 0.94 -23.13 8.69
CA ASP A 71 -0.49 -22.85 8.83
C ASP A 71 -1.23 -22.84 7.48
N PHE A 72 -0.53 -23.04 6.36
CA PHE A 72 -1.14 -22.92 5.04
C PHE A 72 -1.90 -24.18 4.66
N ASN A 73 -3.11 -24.00 4.14
CA ASN A 73 -3.89 -25.08 3.54
C ASN A 73 -3.41 -25.34 2.09
N SER A 74 -3.87 -26.44 1.49
CA SER A 74 -3.45 -26.82 0.14
C SER A 74 -3.85 -25.80 -0.94
N ASP A 75 -4.95 -25.06 -0.76
CA ASP A 75 -5.41 -24.03 -1.71
C ASP A 75 -4.50 -22.79 -1.71
N VAL A 76 -4.03 -22.38 -0.52
CA VAL A 76 -3.08 -21.27 -0.37
C VAL A 76 -1.73 -21.64 -0.97
N ILE A 77 -1.26 -22.88 -0.77
CA ILE A 77 -0.03 -23.38 -1.38
C ILE A 77 -0.12 -23.36 -2.90
N GLU A 78 -1.25 -23.76 -3.48
CA GLU A 78 -1.40 -23.76 -4.94
C GLU A 78 -1.37 -22.34 -5.53
N LYS A 79 -2.07 -21.40 -4.88
CA LYS A 79 -2.03 -19.98 -5.27
C LYS A 79 -0.62 -19.41 -5.17
N LEU A 80 0.12 -19.77 -4.13
CA LEU A 80 1.51 -19.34 -3.94
C LEU A 80 2.40 -19.85 -5.08
N ILE A 81 2.26 -21.12 -5.45
CA ILE A 81 3.00 -21.75 -6.56
C ILE A 81 2.71 -21.03 -7.88
N GLU A 82 1.43 -20.76 -8.17
CA GLU A 82 1.04 -20.03 -9.39
C GLU A 82 1.66 -18.64 -9.46
N VAL A 83 1.61 -17.89 -8.35
CA VAL A 83 2.23 -16.56 -8.29
C VAL A 83 3.74 -16.65 -8.48
N ILE A 84 4.42 -17.63 -7.87
CA ILE A 84 5.87 -17.77 -7.99
C ILE A 84 6.26 -18.12 -9.43
N ILE A 85 5.56 -19.05 -10.08
CA ILE A 85 5.86 -19.43 -11.47
C ILE A 85 5.68 -18.24 -12.42
N VAL A 86 4.63 -17.45 -12.22
CA VAL A 86 4.35 -16.28 -13.09
C VAL A 86 5.32 -15.13 -12.82
N GLU A 87 5.54 -14.77 -11.56
CA GLU A 87 6.38 -13.61 -11.20
C GLU A 87 7.88 -13.92 -11.33
N PHE A 88 8.28 -15.18 -11.24
CA PHE A 88 9.66 -15.66 -11.32
C PHE A 88 9.86 -16.65 -12.47
N GLU A 89 9.17 -16.45 -13.59
CA GLU A 89 9.27 -17.28 -14.80
C GLU A 89 10.73 -17.49 -15.24
N TYR A 90 11.58 -16.47 -15.05
CA TYR A 90 13.00 -16.50 -15.38
C TYR A 90 13.82 -17.55 -14.60
N LEU A 91 13.30 -18.08 -13.49
CA LEU A 91 13.95 -19.15 -12.73
C LEU A 91 13.71 -20.55 -13.34
N ASN A 92 12.77 -20.68 -14.28
CA ASN A 92 12.42 -21.94 -14.96
C ASN A 92 12.17 -23.10 -13.97
N ILE A 93 11.43 -22.83 -12.90
CA ILE A 93 11.11 -23.82 -11.86
C ILE A 93 9.88 -24.62 -12.30
N HIS A 94 10.01 -25.95 -12.30
CA HIS A 94 8.87 -26.83 -12.55
C HIS A 94 7.87 -26.81 -11.37
N LYS A 95 6.59 -26.68 -11.70
CA LYS A 95 5.49 -26.62 -10.73
C LYS A 95 5.51 -27.76 -9.71
N ASP A 96 5.71 -28.98 -10.18
CA ASP A 96 5.67 -30.18 -9.34
C ASP A 96 6.86 -30.24 -8.37
N VAL A 97 8.03 -29.75 -8.79
CA VAL A 97 9.22 -29.65 -7.93
C VAL A 97 8.98 -28.64 -6.82
N LEU A 98 8.47 -27.45 -7.15
CA LEU A 98 8.16 -26.42 -6.17
C LEU A 98 7.11 -26.89 -5.16
N ARG A 99 6.08 -27.60 -5.62
CA ARG A 99 5.06 -28.20 -4.74
C ARG A 99 5.67 -29.19 -3.75
N ALA A 100 6.51 -30.11 -4.24
CA ALA A 100 7.13 -31.13 -3.40
C ALA A 100 8.03 -30.50 -2.32
N GLU A 101 8.80 -29.47 -2.66
CA GLU A 101 9.64 -28.73 -1.71
C GLU A 101 8.80 -28.02 -0.64
N LEU A 102 7.70 -27.35 -1.02
CA LEU A 102 6.83 -26.66 -0.07
C LEU A 102 6.16 -27.64 0.91
N GLU A 103 5.69 -28.79 0.43
CA GLU A 103 5.13 -29.83 1.31
C GLU A 103 6.20 -30.42 2.24
N LEU A 104 7.44 -30.61 1.75
CA LEU A 104 8.57 -31.03 2.59
C LEU A 104 8.84 -30.00 3.69
N TRP A 105 8.90 -28.71 3.36
CA TRP A 105 9.19 -27.66 4.34
C TRP A 105 8.07 -27.50 5.37
N LYS A 106 6.82 -27.74 4.97
CA LYS A 106 5.68 -27.76 5.88
C LYS A 106 5.72 -28.95 6.86
N SER A 107 6.31 -30.07 6.44
CA SER A 107 6.42 -31.29 7.25
C SER A 107 7.53 -31.23 8.32
N ARG A 108 8.43 -30.24 8.23
CA ARG A 108 9.54 -30.02 9.17
C ARG A 108 9.18 -28.99 10.24
#